data_AF-A0A955DRD1-F1
#
_entry.id   AF-A0A955DRD1-F1
#
_cell.length_a   1.000
_cell.length_b   1.000
_cell.length_c   1.000
_cell.angle_alpha   90.00
_cell.angle_beta   90.00
_cell.angle_gamma   90.00
#
_symmetry.space_group_name_H-M   'P 1'
#
loop_
_entity.id
_entity.type
_entity.pdbx_description
1 polymer ?
#
loop_
_entity_poly.entity_id
_entity_poly.type
_entity_poly.pdbx_seq_one_letter_code
_entity_poly.pdbx_strand_id
1 'polypeptide(L)' 'IGLGQAYYVNAAGTRAGVGRPGDDGFVWTPVDTASADIGRAIAVLRNEKIAEFVPLPIVIDE' A
#
# COMPACT_ATOMS: atom_id res chain seq x y z
N ILE A 1 -3.32 0.73 19.14
CA ILE A 1 -3.45 0.13 17.80
C ILE A 1 -3.75 1.25 16.81
N GLY A 2 -2.84 1.51 15.87
CA GLY A 2 -3.06 2.49 14.80
C GLY A 2 -3.61 1.79 13.56
N LEU A 3 -4.71 2.28 12.99
CA LEU A 3 -5.30 1.75 11.74
C LEU A 3 -4.55 2.23 10.47
N GLY A 4 -3.53 3.07 10.63
CA GLY A 4 -2.80 3.63 9.50
C GLY A 4 -1.90 2.57 8.85
N GLN A 5 -2.04 2.38 7.54
CA GLN A 5 -1.08 1.62 6.73
C GLN A 5 -0.55 2.50 5.61
N ALA A 6 0.75 2.36 5.36
CA ALA A 6 1.39 2.97 4.21
C ALA A 6 1.56 1.93 3.11
N TYR A 7 1.57 2.38 1.86
CA TYR A 7 1.79 1.51 0.70
C TYR A 7 2.84 2.15 -0.20
N TYR A 8 3.68 1.32 -0.83
CA TYR A 8 4.57 1.76 -1.90
C TYR A 8 4.52 0.79 -3.07
N VAL A 9 4.82 1.31 -4.26
CA VAL A 9 5.13 0.53 -5.45
C VAL A 9 6.29 1.20 -6.18
N ASN A 10 7.18 0.42 -6.80
CA ASN A 10 8.24 0.98 -7.64
C ASN A 10 7.66 1.48 -8.98
N ALA A 11 8.43 2.31 -9.70
CA ALA A 11 8.03 2.84 -11.00
C ALA A 11 7.76 1.76 -12.07
N ALA A 12 8.39 0.58 -11.92
CA ALA A 12 8.17 -0.54 -12.82
C ALA A 12 6.89 -1.35 -12.53
N GLY A 13 6.21 -1.09 -11.40
CA GLY A 13 5.03 -1.86 -10.97
C GLY A 13 5.33 -3.30 -10.52
N THR A 14 6.59 -3.64 -10.27
CA THR A 14 7.04 -5.01 -9.97
C THR A 14 7.39 -5.24 -8.50
N ARG A 15 7.64 -4.18 -7.74
CA ARG A 15 7.94 -4.27 -6.30
C ARG A 15 6.98 -3.41 -5.52
N ALA A 16 6.43 -3.95 -4.45
CA ALA A 16 5.50 -3.25 -3.60
C ALA A 16 5.61 -3.69 -2.14
N GLY A 17 5.04 -2.92 -1.25
CA GLY A 17 4.99 -3.31 0.15
C GLY A 17 4.05 -2.45 0.98
N VAL A 18 3.82 -2.95 2.19
CA VAL A 18 2.95 -2.35 3.19
C VAL A 18 3.80 -1.92 4.37
N GLY A 19 3.61 -0.67 4.82
CA GLY A 19 4.21 -0.11 6.01
C GLY A 19 3.20 -0.11 7.15
N ARG A 20 3.56 -0.71 8.28
CA ARG A 20 2.76 -0.66 9.51
C ARG A 20 3.36 0.30 10.52
N PRO A 21 2.56 0.99 11.34
CA PRO A 21 3.09 1.88 12.37
C PRO A 21 3.82 1.04 13.44
N GLY A 22 5.08 1.35 13.68
CA GLY A 22 5.89 0.87 14.80
C GLY A 22 6.47 2.05 15.59
N ASP A 23 7.21 1.73 16.65
CA ASP A 23 7.68 2.73 17.63
C ASP A 23 8.57 3.83 17.00
N ASP A 24 9.35 3.48 15.97
CA ASP A 24 10.28 4.38 15.27
C ASP A 24 9.85 4.73 13.83
N GLY A 25 8.57 4.53 13.48
CA GLY A 25 8.01 4.83 12.16
C GLY A 25 7.40 3.61 11.47
N PHE A 26 7.44 3.57 10.14
CA PHE A 26 6.81 2.46 9.40
C PHE A 26 7.73 1.23 9.32
N VAL A 27 7.23 0.09 9.80
CA VAL A 27 7.82 -1.23 9.57
C VAL A 27 7.34 -1.74 8.22
N TRP A 28 8.26 -1.87 7.27
CA TRP A 28 7.94 -2.23 5.90
C TRP A 28 8.01 -3.74 5.67
N THR A 29 6.96 -4.30 5.08
CA THR A 29 6.89 -5.69 4.63
C THR A 29 6.70 -5.72 3.11
N PRO A 30 7.57 -6.41 2.33
CA PRO A 30 7.37 -6.60 0.90
C PRO A 30 6.11 -7.42 0.61
N VAL A 31 5.30 -6.95 -0.35
CA VAL A 31 4.08 -7.61 -0.82
C VAL A 31 3.97 -7.42 -2.34
N ASP A 32 4.98 -7.91 -3.08
CA ASP A 32 5.10 -7.72 -4.53
C ASP A 32 3.90 -8.27 -5.30
N THR A 33 3.21 -9.30 -4.76
CA THR A 33 1.99 -9.86 -5.35
C THR A 33 0.82 -8.86 -5.40
N ALA A 34 0.84 -7.82 -4.56
CA ALA A 34 -0.17 -6.77 -4.52
C ALA A 34 0.24 -5.50 -5.30
N SER A 35 1.33 -5.55 -6.08
CA SER A 35 1.87 -4.37 -6.76
C SER A 35 0.87 -3.70 -7.71
N ALA A 36 0.07 -4.48 -8.43
CA ALA A 36 -0.96 -3.98 -9.34
C ALA A 36 -2.04 -3.21 -8.58
N ASP A 37 -2.52 -3.75 -7.45
CA ASP A 37 -3.58 -3.14 -6.67
C ASP A 37 -3.08 -1.88 -5.95
N ILE A 38 -1.91 -1.96 -5.32
CA ILE A 38 -1.27 -0.79 -4.69
C ILE A 38 -1.02 0.32 -5.71
N GLY A 39 -0.53 -0.02 -6.91
CA GLY A 39 -0.34 0.94 -8.00
C GLY A 39 -1.64 1.61 -8.44
N ARG A 40 -2.75 0.87 -8.52
CA ARG A 40 -4.06 1.44 -8.84
C ARG A 40 -4.53 2.42 -7.77
N ALA A 41 -4.40 2.06 -6.49
CA ALA A 41 -4.76 2.99 -5.40
C ALA A 41 -3.93 4.27 -5.42
N ILE A 42 -2.62 4.17 -5.71
CA ILE A 42 -1.73 5.33 -5.84
C ILE A 42 -2.14 6.19 -7.05
N ALA A 43 -2.50 5.58 -8.19
CA ALA A 43 -2.96 6.32 -9.37
C ALA A 43 -4.28 7.08 -9.09
N VAL A 44 -5.21 6.45 -8.34
CA VAL A 44 -6.43 7.13 -7.87
C VAL A 44 -6.07 8.32 -6.97
N LEU A 45 -5.17 8.13 -6.00
CA LEU A 45 -4.70 9.21 -5.12
C LEU A 45 -4.07 10.38 -5.88
N ARG A 46 -3.39 10.09 -7.00
CA ARG A 46 -2.74 11.09 -7.86
C ARG A 46 -3.68 11.73 -8.87
N ASN A 47 -4.98 11.42 -8.83
CA ASN A 47 -5.98 11.82 -9.84
C ASN A 47 -5.62 11.38 -11.27
N GLU A 48 -4.82 10.32 -11.42
CA GLU A 48 -4.47 9.73 -12.72
C GLU A 48 -5.52 8.71 -13.18
N LYS A 49 -6.34 8.24 -12.24
CA LYS A 49 -7.46 7.32 -12.49
C LYS A 49 -8.69 7.77 -11.71
N ILE A 50 -9.88 7.48 -12.24
CA ILE A 50 -11.14 7.69 -11.51
C ILE A 50 -11.18 6.85 -10.23
N ALA A 51 -11.90 7.34 -9.22
CA ALA A 51 -12.09 6.61 -7.97
C ALA A 51 -12.73 5.24 -8.23
N GLU A 52 -12.11 4.19 -7.70
CA GLU A 52 -12.57 2.81 -7.81
C GLU A 52 -12.31 2.06 -6.50
N PHE A 53 -13.03 0.94 -6.30
CA PHE A 53 -12.71 0.02 -5.22
C PHE A 53 -11.46 -0.78 -5.58
N VAL A 54 -10.44 -0.68 -4.73
CA VAL A 54 -9.18 -1.39 -4.87
C VAL A 54 -9.00 -2.32 -3.66
N PRO A 55 -8.84 -3.64 -3.85
CA PRO A 55 -8.58 -4.56 -2.75
C PRO A 55 -7.14 -4.38 -2.26
N LEU A 56 -6.96 -3.54 -1.24
CA LEU A 56 -5.64 -3.33 -0.64
C LEU A 56 -5.37 -4.36 0.47
N PRO A 57 -4.14 -4.90 0.55
CA PRO A 57 -3.77 -5.84 1.59
C PRO A 57 -3.69 -5.13 2.94
N ILE A 58 -4.57 -5.53 3.87
CA ILE A 58 -4.63 -5.01 5.24
C ILE A 58 -4.39 -6.13 6.24
N VAL A 59 -3.46 -5.90 7.17
CA VAL A 59 -3.30 -6.73 8.36
C VAL A 59 -3.55 -5.87 9.60
N ILE A 60 -4.44 -6.32 10.46
CA ILE A 60 -4.75 -5.68 11.73
C ILE A 60 -4.06 -6.53 12.80
N ASP A 61 -3.11 -5.92 13.50
CA ASP A 61 -2.45 -6.56 14.64
C ASP A 61 -3.31 -6.30 15.90
N GLU A 62 -3.60 -7.35 16.69
CA GLU A 62 -4.45 -7.34 17.91
C GLU A 62 -3.88 -6.52 19.07
#